data_AF-A0A544XI08-F1
#
_entry.id   AF-A0A544XI08-F1
#
_cell.length_a   1.000
_cell.length_b   1.000
_cell.length_c   1.000
_cell.angle_alpha   90.00
_cell.angle_beta   90.00
_cell.angle_gamma   90.00
#
_symmetry.space_group_name_H-M   'P 1'
#
loop_
_entity.id
_entity.type
_entity.pdbx_description
1 polymer ?
#
loop_
_entity_poly.entity_id
_entity_poly.type
_entity_poly.pdbx_seq_one_letter_code
_entity_poly.pdbx_strand_id
1 'polypeptide(L)'
;MGRWYGLWHGGNGYGSPQPDDLEEFSSLADARRKLSDRHRYGYWQRSPFAFAHREAADVLTPCVGDDCEIRLYGSADGLDYPDRRIFLGPRGGVRIERC
;
A
#
# COMPACT_ATOMS: atom_id res chain seq x y z
N MET A 1 19.87 -0.82 0.56
CA MET A 1 18.46 -0.75 0.10
C MET A 1 17.65 -0.24 1.26
N GLY A 2 16.94 0.87 1.10
CA GLY A 2 16.13 1.47 2.18
C GLY A 2 14.77 0.79 2.29
N ARG A 3 14.27 0.68 3.52
CA ARG A 3 12.88 0.32 3.81
C ARG A 3 11.95 1.44 3.36
N TRP A 4 10.72 1.08 3.03
CA TRP A 4 9.65 2.02 2.69
C TRP A 4 8.46 1.76 3.59
N TYR A 5 7.75 2.82 3.93
CA TYR A 5 6.55 2.74 4.77
C TYR A 5 5.37 3.22 3.96
N GLY A 6 4.28 2.44 3.92
CA GLY A 6 3.17 2.68 3.03
C GLY A 6 1.82 2.72 3.74
N LEU A 7 1.05 3.77 3.46
CA LEU A 7 -0.36 3.84 3.80
C LEU A 7 -1.20 3.58 2.57
N TRP A 8 -2.20 2.71 2.72
CA TRP A 8 -3.16 2.41 1.66
C TRP A 8 -4.28 3.44 1.67
N HIS A 9 -4.56 4.01 0.50
CA HIS A 9 -5.59 5.02 0.29
C HIS A 9 -6.45 4.66 -0.91
N GLY A 10 -7.69 5.14 -0.92
CA GLY A 10 -8.65 4.87 -2.01
C GLY A 10 -9.12 3.43 -2.02
N GLY A 11 -10.13 3.12 -2.83
CA GLY A 11 -10.81 1.84 -2.85
C GLY A 11 -12.12 1.88 -2.06
N ASN A 12 -13.14 1.24 -2.63
CA ASN A 12 -14.50 1.29 -2.10
C ASN A 12 -14.60 0.52 -0.77
N GLY A 13 -14.59 1.22 0.36
CA GLY A 13 -14.65 0.64 1.70
C GLY A 13 -13.42 0.86 2.58
N TYR A 14 -12.37 1.53 2.08
CA TYR A 14 -11.31 2.02 2.95
C TYR A 14 -11.80 3.25 3.74
N GLY A 15 -11.68 3.19 5.06
CA GLY A 15 -11.75 4.38 5.91
C GLY A 15 -10.49 5.24 5.75
N SER A 16 -10.48 6.43 6.36
CA SER A 16 -9.26 7.24 6.44
C SER A 16 -8.15 6.43 7.13
N PRO A 17 -7.01 6.20 6.47
CA PRO A 17 -5.95 5.38 7.04
C PRO A 17 -5.43 6.00 8.33
N GLN A 18 -5.19 5.16 9.33
CA GLN A 18 -4.64 5.56 10.61
C GLN A 18 -3.12 5.35 10.61
N PRO A 19 -2.37 6.05 11.48
CA PRO A 19 -0.94 5.81 11.64
C PRO A 19 -0.59 4.33 11.88
N ASP A 20 -1.44 3.60 12.62
CA ASP A 20 -1.21 2.18 12.92
C ASP A 20 -1.42 1.23 11.73
N ASP A 21 -1.98 1.72 10.61
CA ASP A 21 -2.12 0.95 9.37
C ASP A 21 -0.87 1.02 8.48
N LEU A 22 0.19 1.72 8.93
CA LEU A 22 1.44 1.87 8.22
C LEU A 22 2.11 0.50 7.99
N GLU A 23 2.34 0.17 6.74
CA GLU A 23 2.92 -1.09 6.32
C GLU A 23 4.37 -0.92 5.87
N GLU A 24 5.25 -1.81 6.30
CA GLU A 24 6.65 -1.83 5.89
C GLU A 24 6.86 -2.65 4.61
N PHE A 25 7.65 -2.10 3.70
CA PHE A 25 8.08 -2.74 2.47
C PHE A 25 9.61 -2.77 2.39
N SER A 26 10.12 -3.91 1.94
CA SER A 26 11.56 -4.11 1.71
C SER A 26 12.11 -3.27 0.56
N SER A 27 11.24 -2.87 -0.39
CA SER A 27 11.58 -2.08 -1.56
C SER A 27 10.33 -1.53 -2.26
N LEU A 28 10.50 -0.56 -3.16
CA LEU A 28 9.43 -0.10 -4.05
C LEU A 28 8.86 -1.22 -4.94
N ALA A 29 9.70 -2.17 -5.36
CA ALA A 29 9.27 -3.31 -6.17
C ALA A 29 8.30 -4.22 -5.41
N ASP A 30 8.53 -4.38 -4.11
CA ASP A 30 7.67 -5.15 -3.20
C ASP A 30 6.30 -4.47 -3.04
N ALA A 31 6.29 -3.16 -2.77
CA ALA A 31 5.07 -2.37 -2.70
C ALA A 31 4.26 -2.42 -4.01
N ARG A 32 4.94 -2.27 -5.16
CA ARG A 32 4.34 -2.41 -6.48
C ARG A 32 3.71 -3.79 -6.69
N ARG A 33 4.44 -4.87 -6.40
CA ARG A 33 3.93 -6.24 -6.53
C ARG A 33 2.69 -6.43 -5.68
N LYS A 34 2.72 -5.94 -4.44
CA LYS A 34 1.60 -6.07 -3.51
C LYS A 34 0.33 -5.37 -3.98
N LEU A 35 0.45 -4.18 -4.58
CA LEU A 35 -0.71 -3.52 -5.20
C LEU A 35 -1.28 -4.35 -6.35
N SER A 36 -0.43 -4.86 -7.25
CA SER A 36 -0.86 -5.74 -8.35
C SER A 36 -1.57 -7.00 -7.84
N ASP A 37 -1.01 -7.66 -6.83
CA ASP A 37 -1.56 -8.91 -6.29
C ASP A 37 -2.90 -8.67 -5.59
N ARG A 38 -3.01 -7.60 -4.80
CA ARG A 38 -4.27 -7.25 -4.15
C ARG A 38 -5.35 -6.85 -5.14
N HIS A 39 -5.01 -6.12 -6.19
CA HIS A 39 -5.96 -5.81 -7.26
C HIS A 39 -6.46 -7.08 -7.97
N ARG A 40 -5.59 -8.06 -8.18
CA ARG A 40 -5.94 -9.29 -8.90
C ARG A 40 -6.66 -10.34 -8.05
N TYR A 41 -6.28 -10.46 -6.77
CA TYR A 41 -6.69 -11.58 -5.91
C TYR A 41 -7.28 -11.15 -4.56
N GLY A 42 -7.26 -9.86 -4.20
CA GLY A 42 -7.62 -9.37 -2.87
C GLY A 42 -9.06 -9.65 -2.44
N TYR A 43 -9.95 -9.96 -3.40
CA TYR A 43 -11.34 -10.35 -3.13
C TYR A 43 -11.50 -11.74 -2.50
N TRP A 44 -10.49 -12.61 -2.58
CA TRP A 44 -10.54 -13.97 -1.99
C TRP A 44 -9.25 -14.40 -1.30
N GLN A 45 -8.11 -13.82 -1.67
CA GLN A 45 -6.81 -14.13 -1.09
C GLN A 45 -6.46 -13.11 -0.01
N ARG A 46 -6.14 -13.59 1.20
CA ARG A 46 -5.55 -12.74 2.24
C ARG A 46 -4.11 -12.45 1.87
N SER A 47 -3.69 -11.20 2.07
CA SER A 47 -2.31 -10.77 1.91
C SER A 47 -1.68 -10.61 3.29
N PRO A 48 -0.42 -11.05 3.51
CA PRO A 48 0.30 -10.74 4.73
C PRO A 48 0.56 -9.24 4.79
N PHE A 49 0.46 -8.60 5.95
CA PHE A 49 0.81 -7.19 6.18
C PHE A 49 1.86 -7.12 7.28
N ALA A 50 2.97 -6.44 6.99
CA ALA A 50 4.00 -6.16 7.97
C ALA A 50 3.77 -4.76 8.53
N PHE A 51 2.93 -4.64 9.56
CA PHE A 51 2.64 -3.34 10.15
C PHE A 51 3.85 -2.81 10.94
N ALA A 52 4.09 -1.50 10.84
CA ALA A 52 5.20 -0.84 11.54
C ALA A 52 4.90 -0.63 13.03
N HIS A 53 3.62 -0.42 13.38
CA HIS A 53 3.20 -0.05 14.74
C HIS A 53 2.28 -1.07 15.41
N ARG A 54 2.00 -2.20 14.77
CA ARG A 54 1.22 -3.31 15.35
C ARG A 54 1.71 -4.66 14.85
N GLU A 55 1.16 -5.74 15.41
CA GLU A 55 1.50 -7.09 14.97
C GLU A 55 1.16 -7.33 13.51
N ALA A 56 2.03 -8.06 12.81
CA ALA A 56 1.79 -8.50 11.45
C ALA A 56 0.53 -9.38 11.38
N ALA A 57 -0.23 -9.24 10.29
CA ALA A 57 -1.46 -9.99 10.11
C ALA A 57 -1.73 -10.30 8.64
N ASP A 58 -2.42 -11.40 8.38
CA ASP A 58 -3.00 -11.66 7.07
C ASP A 58 -4.32 -10.90 6.93
N VAL A 59 -4.45 -10.02 5.94
CA VAL A 59 -5.60 -9.13 5.76
C VAL A 59 -6.29 -9.44 4.42
N LEU A 60 -7.61 -9.61 4.46
CA LEU A 60 -8.41 -9.67 3.24
C LEU A 60 -8.63 -8.25 2.73
N THR A 61 -8.40 -8.01 1.44
CA THR A 61 -8.42 -6.66 0.85
C THR A 61 -9.36 -6.61 -0.36
N PRO A 62 -10.67 -6.86 -0.15
CA PRO A 62 -11.62 -7.02 -1.26
C PRO A 62 -11.94 -5.69 -1.96
N CYS A 63 -11.57 -4.58 -1.34
CA CYS A 63 -11.90 -3.22 -1.75
C CYS A 63 -10.84 -2.58 -2.65
N VAL A 64 -9.89 -3.34 -3.17
CA VAL A 64 -8.83 -2.79 -4.05
C VAL A 64 -9.36 -2.61 -5.47
N GLY A 65 -9.49 -1.36 -5.90
CA GLY A 65 -9.93 -0.96 -7.24
C GLY A 65 -8.97 0.04 -7.90
N ASP A 66 -9.37 0.56 -9.05
CA ASP A 66 -8.55 1.49 -9.85
C ASP A 66 -8.20 2.81 -9.14
N ASP A 67 -8.96 3.17 -8.11
CA ASP A 67 -8.74 4.34 -7.26
C ASP A 67 -7.80 4.09 -6.06
N CYS A 68 -7.31 2.86 -5.91
CA CYS A 68 -6.37 2.52 -4.85
C CYS A 68 -4.96 3.01 -5.13
N GLU A 69 -4.33 3.53 -4.08
CA GLU A 69 -2.94 3.91 -4.06
C GLU A 69 -2.24 3.51 -2.76
N ILE A 70 -0.92 3.42 -2.83
CA ILE A 70 -0.03 3.39 -1.68
C ILE A 70 0.69 4.73 -1.63
N ARG A 71 0.52 5.46 -0.53
CA ARG A 71 1.34 6.62 -0.19
C ARG A 71 2.57 6.15 0.56
N LEU A 72 3.74 6.38 -0.02
CA LEU A 72 5.01 5.87 0.46
C LEU A 72 5.88 6.96 1.09
N TYR A 73 6.51 6.60 2.19
CA TYR A 73 7.36 7.44 3.02
C TYR A 73 8.73 6.77 3.20
N GLY A 74 9.79 7.58 3.23
CA GLY A 74 11.15 7.13 3.51
C GLY A 74 11.42 6.85 4.99
N SER A 75 10.48 7.19 5.87
CA SER A 75 10.55 7.05 7.33
C SER A 75 9.18 6.60 7.87
N ALA A 76 9.19 5.89 9.00
CA ALA A 76 7.96 5.57 9.74
C ALA A 76 7.38 6.79 10.45
N ASP A 77 8.24 7.76 10.77
CA ASP A 77 7.89 9.04 11.38
C ASP A 77 7.78 10.14 10.30
N GLY A 78 6.89 11.11 10.50
CA GLY A 78 6.73 12.27 9.61
C GLY A 78 5.83 12.02 8.40
N LEU A 79 4.60 11.55 8.65
CA LEU A 79 3.64 11.13 7.61
C LEU A 79 2.87 12.29 6.93
N ASP A 80 3.35 13.54 7.09
CA ASP A 80 2.66 14.75 6.62
C ASP A 80 2.52 14.79 5.09
N TYR A 81 3.55 14.34 4.37
CA TYR A 81 3.54 14.31 2.91
C TYR A 81 4.30 13.08 2.38
N PRO A 82 3.72 12.31 1.43
CA PRO A 82 4.38 11.14 0.90
C PRO A 82 5.54 11.53 -0.01
N ASP A 83 6.66 10.79 0.05
CA ASP A 83 7.74 10.89 -0.92
C ASP A 83 7.32 10.40 -2.31
N ARG A 84 6.48 9.36 -2.34
CA ARG A 84 6.04 8.69 -3.56
C ARG A 84 4.62 8.19 -3.44
N ARG A 85 3.96 8.04 -4.59
CA ARG A 85 2.65 7.39 -4.70
C ARG A 85 2.74 6.24 -5.69
N ILE A 86 2.20 5.10 -5.32
CA ILE A 86 2.04 3.93 -6.20
C ILE A 86 0.55 3.74 -6.45
N PHE A 87 0.15 3.66 -7.70
CA PHE A 87 -1.27 3.49 -8.06
C PHE A 87 -1.41 2.65 -9.33
N LEU A 88 -2.62 2.14 -9.55
CA LEU A 88 -2.95 1.40 -10.76
C LEU A 88 -3.02 2.37 -11.95
N GLY A 89 -2.20 2.10 -12.95
CA GLY A 89 -2.20 2.78 -14.23
C GLY A 89 -3.12 2.10 -15.25
N PRO A 90 -3.26 2.71 -16.44
CA PRO A 90 -4.08 2.16 -17.51
C PRO A 90 -3.68 0.71 -17.84
N ARG A 91 -4.67 -0.12 -18.15
CA ARG A 91 -4.48 -1.55 -18.54
C ARG A 91 -3.84 -2.43 -17.46
N GLY A 92 -4.00 -2.07 -16.17
CA GLY A 92 -3.51 -2.88 -15.05
C GLY A 92 -2.01 -2.79 -14.80
N GLY A 93 -1.30 -1.86 -15.44
CA GLY A 93 0.07 -1.53 -15.08
C GLY A 93 0.14 -0.83 -13.73
N VAL A 94 1.27 -0.89 -13.02
CA VAL A 94 1.50 -0.10 -11.80
C VAL A 94 2.40 1.08 -12.10
N ARG A 95 1.97 2.29 -11.71
CA ARG A 95 2.73 3.54 -11.82
C ARG A 95 3.29 3.94 -10.47
N ILE A 96 4.46 4.58 -10.50
CA ILE A 96 5.10 5.17 -9.33
C ILE A 96 5.42 6.62 -9.67
N GLU A 97 4.90 7.54 -8.88
CA GLU A 97 5.15 8.98 -9.01
C GLU A 97 5.89 9.49 -7.78
N ARG A 98 6.77 10.46 -7.99
CA ARG A 98 7.43 11.20 -6.92
C ARG A 98 6.60 12.44 -6.63
N CYS A 99 6.39 12.74 -5.35
CA CYS A 99 5.66 13.93 -4.93
C CYS A 99 6.62 15.07 -4.57
#